data_AF-A0A350IAJ1-F1
#
_entry.id   AF-A0A350IAJ1-F1
#
_cell.length_a   1.000
_cell.length_b   1.000
_cell.length_c   1.000
_cell.angle_alpha   90.00
_cell.angle_beta   90.00
_cell.angle_gamma   90.00
#
_symmetry.space_group_name_H-M   'P 1'
#
loop_
_entity.id
_entity.type
_entity.pdbx_description
1 polymer ?
#
loop_
_entity_poly.entity_id
_entity_poly.type
_entity_poly.pdbx_seq_one_letter_code
_entity_poly.pdbx_strand_id
1 'polypeptide(L)'
;MWNEIIDISLKATKQWKSILLIYGVQLVLGIIVAVIAYRQFNGAIGSSLELDRLANGFDRSIFSDMINKFPVIIEHIQSRFALMVVLFLLLSIFLHAGLLSNIRYGYYSIFKYFQNANIFFF
;
A
#
# COMPACT_ATOMS: atom_id res chain seq x y z
N MET A 1 12.30 24.70 22.65
CA MET A 1 11.30 24.73 21.56
C MET A 1 11.91 24.96 20.18
N TRP A 2 12.44 26.14 19.82
CA TRP A 2 12.87 26.35 18.42
C TRP A 2 14.07 25.46 18.01
N ASN A 3 15.05 25.35 18.90
CA ASN A 3 16.22 24.48 18.72
C ASN A 3 15.88 22.98 18.67
N GLU A 4 14.82 22.55 19.37
CA GLU A 4 14.36 21.16 19.35
C GLU A 4 13.68 20.82 18.02
N ILE A 5 12.88 21.74 17.47
CA ILE A 5 12.24 21.52 16.16
C ILE A 5 13.31 21.45 15.05
N ILE A 6 14.35 22.27 15.12
CA ILE A 6 15.47 22.22 14.17
C ILE A 6 16.22 20.89 14.28
N ASP A 7 16.47 20.38 15.49
CA ASP A 7 17.13 19.08 15.70
C ASP A 7 16.28 17.90 15.20
N ILE A 8 14.97 17.91 15.46
CA ILE A 8 14.03 16.91 14.94
C ILE A 8 14.01 16.94 13.41
N SER A 9 13.91 18.14 12.82
CA SER A 9 13.95 18.33 11.37
C SER A 9 15.23 17.76 10.78
N LEU A 10 16.39 18.07 11.36
CA LEU A 10 17.69 17.59 10.87
C LEU A 10 17.80 16.07 10.92
N LYS A 11 17.32 15.43 11.99
CA LYS A 11 17.28 13.97 12.12
C LYS A 11 16.33 13.34 11.10
N ALA A 12 15.16 13.94 10.88
CA ALA A 12 14.21 13.48 9.87
C ALA A 12 14.79 13.58 8.45
N THR A 13 15.47 14.70 8.11
CA THR A 13 16.12 14.86 6.82
C THR A 13 17.20 13.80 6.58
N LYS A 14 17.92 13.36 7.62
CA LYS A 14 18.91 12.28 7.48
C LYS A 14 18.29 10.90 7.20
N GLN A 15 17.03 10.68 7.58
CA GLN A 15 16.29 9.42 7.35
C GLN A 15 15.52 9.40 6.01
N TRP A 16 15.70 10.41 5.16
CA TRP A 16 14.97 10.53 3.88
C TRP A 16 15.07 9.29 2.99
N LYS A 17 16.20 8.57 3.01
CA LYS A 17 16.40 7.33 2.24
C LYS A 17 15.46 6.21 2.69
N SER A 18 15.25 6.06 4.00
CA SER A 18 14.32 5.08 4.56
C SER A 18 12.87 5.45 4.25
N ILE A 19 12.54 6.74 4.31
CA ILE A 19 11.21 7.25 3.93
C ILE A 19 10.95 7.00 2.44
N LEU A 20 11.90 7.34 1.57
CA LEU A 20 11.79 7.11 0.13
C LEU A 20 11.66 5.61 -0.21
N LEU A 21 12.34 4.74 0.54
CA LEU A 21 12.21 3.30 0.40
C LEU A 21 10.80 2.80 0.77
N ILE A 22 10.21 3.30 1.87
CA ILE A 22 8.83 2.97 2.26
C ILE A 22 7.87 3.37 1.14
N TYR A 23 7.93 4.62 0.69
CA TYR A 23 7.05 5.12 -0.37
C TYR A 23 7.26 4.37 -1.69
N GLY A 24 8.51 4.09 -2.07
CA GLY A 24 8.82 3.35 -3.29
C GLY A 24 8.24 1.94 -3.28
N VAL A 25 8.43 1.20 -2.18
CA VAL A 25 7.89 -0.16 -2.05
C VAL A 25 6.36 -0.16 -2.02
N GLN A 26 5.75 0.75 -1.24
CA GLN A 26 4.29 0.86 -1.16
C GLN A 26 3.65 1.27 -2.49
N LEU A 27 4.28 2.16 -3.25
CA LEU A 27 3.80 2.58 -4.56
C LEU A 27 3.84 1.42 -5.57
N VAL A 28 4.93 0.65 -5.60
CA VAL A 28 5.03 -0.53 -6.47
C VAL A 28 3.95 -1.56 -6.14
N LEU A 29 3.73 -1.84 -4.85
CA LEU A 29 2.65 -2.75 -4.41
C LEU A 29 1.27 -2.22 -4.79
N GLY A 30 1.03 -0.92 -4.57
CA GLY A 30 -0.23 -0.26 -4.94
C GLY A 30 -0.52 -0.38 -6.43
N ILE A 31 0.49 -0.20 -7.28
CA ILE A 31 0.37 -0.40 -8.74
C ILE A 31 0.03 -1.86 -9.07
N ILE A 32 0.70 -2.83 -8.44
CA ILE A 32 0.42 -4.26 -8.67
C ILE A 32 -1.04 -4.58 -8.33
N VAL A 33 -1.52 -4.12 -7.17
CA VAL A 33 -2.92 -4.30 -6.75
C VAL A 33 -3.88 -3.63 -7.73
N ALA A 34 -3.60 -2.39 -8.14
CA ALA A 34 -4.43 -1.65 -9.08
C ALA A 34 -4.52 -2.34 -10.45
N VAL A 35 -3.41 -2.87 -10.98
CA VAL A 35 -3.41 -3.60 -12.26
C VAL A 35 -4.22 -4.90 -12.16
N ILE A 36 -4.08 -5.65 -11.06
CA ILE A 36 -4.82 -6.90 -10.86
C ILE A 36 -6.31 -6.61 -10.72
N ALA A 37 -6.68 -5.60 -9.94
CA ALA A 37 -8.06 -5.14 -9.83
C ALA A 37 -8.61 -4.75 -11.22
N TYR A 38 -7.89 -3.92 -11.96
CA TYR A 38 -8.29 -3.50 -13.31
C TYR A 38 -8.52 -4.69 -14.25
N ARG A 39 -7.61 -5.66 -14.29
CA ARG A 39 -7.75 -6.87 -15.12
C ARG A 39 -8.97 -7.70 -14.72
N GLN A 40 -9.22 -7.85 -13.42
CA GLN A 40 -10.36 -8.61 -12.92
C GLN A 40 -11.67 -7.90 -13.28
N PHE A 41 -11.75 -6.57 -13.11
CA PHE A 41 -12.92 -5.78 -13.52
C PHE A 41 -13.13 -5.81 -15.04
N ASN A 42 -12.09 -5.64 -15.85
CA ASN A 42 -12.23 -5.72 -17.31
C ASN A 42 -12.63 -7.12 -17.80
N GLY A 43 -12.07 -8.19 -17.22
CA GLY A 43 -12.45 -9.56 -17.58
C GLY A 43 -13.88 -9.92 -17.17
N ALA A 44 -14.38 -9.30 -16.10
CA ALA A 44 -15.73 -9.48 -15.56
C ALA A 44 -16.81 -8.63 -16.25
N ILE A 45 -16.44 -7.41 -16.66
CA ILE A 45 -17.38 -6.33 -16.99
C ILE A 45 -17.14 -5.79 -18.41
N GLY A 46 -16.15 -6.30 -19.14
CA GLY A 46 -15.64 -5.73 -20.41
C GLY A 46 -16.64 -5.58 -21.58
N SER A 47 -17.89 -5.99 -21.43
CA SER A 47 -18.99 -5.74 -22.38
C SER A 47 -20.20 -5.02 -21.77
N SER A 48 -20.12 -4.59 -20.50
CA SER A 48 -21.28 -4.12 -19.75
C SER A 48 -21.42 -2.60 -19.80
N LEU A 49 -22.67 -2.14 -19.93
CA LEU A 49 -23.11 -0.75 -19.85
C LEU A 49 -22.65 -0.04 -18.55
N GLU A 50 -22.23 -0.80 -17.53
CA GLU A 50 -21.82 -0.28 -16.23
C GLU A 50 -20.37 0.24 -16.24
N LEU A 51 -19.48 -0.34 -17.06
CA LEU A 51 -18.10 0.17 -17.25
C LEU A 51 -18.11 1.52 -17.99
N ASP A 52 -19.00 1.65 -18.99
CA ASP A 52 -19.21 2.87 -19.76
C ASP A 52 -19.82 4.00 -18.91
N ARG A 53 -20.67 3.64 -17.95
CA ARG A 53 -21.18 4.57 -16.93
C ARG A 53 -20.11 4.98 -15.93
N LEU A 54 -19.25 4.05 -15.51
CA LEU A 54 -18.12 4.32 -14.61
C LEU A 54 -17.10 5.27 -15.26
N ALA A 55 -16.88 5.14 -16.57
CA ALA A 55 -16.02 6.03 -17.35
C ALA A 55 -16.57 7.46 -17.48
N ASN A 56 -17.90 7.61 -17.49
CA ASN A 56 -18.58 8.91 -17.55
C ASN A 56 -18.77 9.58 -16.17
N GLY A 57 -18.46 8.87 -15.09
CA GLY A 57 -18.50 9.42 -13.73
C GLY A 57 -18.71 8.33 -12.68
N PHE A 58 -18.01 8.45 -11.55
CA PHE A 58 -18.21 7.55 -10.42
C PHE A 58 -19.52 7.90 -9.69
N ASP A 59 -20.54 7.07 -9.85
CA ASP A 59 -21.75 7.08 -9.02
C ASP A 59 -21.80 5.81 -8.16
N ARG A 60 -22.09 5.97 -6.87
CA ARG A 60 -22.21 4.90 -5.88
C ARG A 60 -23.27 3.87 -6.29
N SER A 61 -24.29 4.31 -7.03
CA SER A 61 -25.34 3.45 -7.59
C SER A 61 -24.78 2.37 -8.53
N ILE A 62 -23.80 2.73 -9.37
CA ILE A 62 -23.14 1.82 -10.33
C ILE A 62 -22.35 0.74 -9.58
N PHE A 63 -21.67 1.13 -8.50
CA PHE A 63 -20.91 0.20 -7.67
C PHE A 63 -21.84 -0.78 -6.93
N SER A 64 -22.99 -0.30 -6.46
CA SER A 64 -24.01 -1.13 -5.81
C SER A 64 -24.62 -2.13 -6.80
N ASP A 65 -24.90 -1.71 -8.03
CA ASP A 65 -25.45 -2.60 -9.07
C ASP A 65 -24.44 -3.66 -9.51
N MET A 66 -23.16 -3.28 -9.66
CA MET A 66 -22.08 -4.22 -9.95
C MET A 66 -21.93 -5.29 -8.86
N ILE A 67 -21.96 -4.90 -7.58
CA ILE A 67 -21.86 -5.85 -6.45
C ILE A 67 -23.04 -6.84 -6.47
N ASN A 68 -24.26 -6.35 -6.75
CA ASN A 68 -25.46 -7.18 -6.72
C ASN A 68 -25.61 -8.09 -7.95
N LYS A 69 -25.19 -7.65 -9.14
CA LYS A 69 -25.28 -8.46 -10.37
C LYS A 69 -24.19 -9.50 -10.52
N PHE A 70 -23.04 -9.29 -9.89
CA PHE A 70 -21.85 -10.11 -10.11
C PHE A 70 -21.28 -10.69 -8.81
N PRO A 71 -22.05 -11.50 -8.06
CA PRO A 71 -21.61 -12.06 -6.77
C PRO A 71 -20.36 -12.94 -6.92
N VAL A 72 -20.24 -13.69 -8.02
CA VAL A 72 -19.07 -14.56 -8.31
C VAL A 72 -17.77 -13.76 -8.48
N ILE A 73 -17.86 -12.53 -8.97
CA ILE A 73 -16.72 -11.63 -9.15
C ILE A 73 -16.28 -11.03 -7.81
N ILE A 74 -17.24 -10.68 -6.94
CA ILE A 74 -16.95 -10.26 -5.56
C ILE A 74 -16.26 -11.38 -4.79
N GLU A 75 -16.72 -12.62 -4.94
CA GLU A 75 -16.16 -13.78 -4.23
C GLU A 75 -14.71 -14.08 -4.66
N HIS A 76 -14.43 -14.02 -5.96
CA HIS A 76 -13.07 -14.21 -6.51
C HIS A 76 -12.14 -13.04 -6.17
N ILE A 77 -12.65 -11.81 -6.16
CA ILE A 77 -11.90 -10.64 -5.72
C ILE A 77 -11.59 -10.76 -4.22
N GLN A 78 -12.57 -11.09 -3.37
CA GLN A 78 -12.41 -11.11 -1.92
C GLN A 78 -11.28 -12.04 -1.47
N SER A 79 -11.22 -13.28 -1.98
CA SER A 79 -10.20 -14.25 -1.55
C SER A 79 -8.77 -13.79 -1.89
N ARG A 80 -8.54 -13.35 -3.14
CA ARG A 80 -7.20 -12.93 -3.60
C ARG A 80 -6.81 -11.55 -3.07
N PHE A 81 -7.78 -10.65 -2.97
CA PHE A 81 -7.60 -9.31 -2.43
C PHE A 81 -7.27 -9.34 -0.94
N ALA A 82 -7.94 -10.20 -0.15
CA ALA A 82 -7.66 -10.34 1.27
C ALA A 82 -6.20 -10.77 1.53
N LEU A 83 -5.70 -11.75 0.78
CA LEU A 83 -4.31 -12.20 0.89
C LEU A 83 -3.33 -11.07 0.52
N MET A 84 -3.62 -10.31 -0.53
CA MET A 84 -2.82 -9.14 -0.92
C MET A 84 -2.80 -8.04 0.14
N VAL A 85 -3.94 -7.75 0.76
CA VAL A 85 -4.04 -6.78 1.86
C VAL A 85 -3.22 -7.24 3.06
N VAL A 86 -3.29 -8.52 3.43
CA VAL A 86 -2.49 -9.08 4.53
C VAL A 86 -1.00 -8.97 4.24
N LEU A 87 -0.54 -9.35 3.04
CA LEU A 87 0.86 -9.21 2.64
C LEU A 87 1.31 -7.75 2.62
N PHE A 88 0.45 -6.84 2.14
CA PHE A 88 0.72 -5.40 2.16
C PHE A 88 0.90 -4.88 3.58
N LEU A 89 0.01 -5.26 4.50
CA LEU A 89 0.10 -4.85 5.90
C LEU A 89 1.35 -5.41 6.57
N LEU A 90 1.66 -6.70 6.39
CA LEU A 90 2.87 -7.32 6.92
C LEU A 90 4.14 -6.59 6.43
N LEU A 91 4.24 -6.37 5.13
CA LEU A 91 5.38 -5.66 4.54
C LEU A 91 5.44 -4.20 5.00
N SER A 92 4.30 -3.54 5.12
CA SER A 92 4.22 -2.17 5.64
C SER A 92 4.72 -2.10 7.09
N ILE A 93 4.27 -2.99 7.97
CA ILE A 93 4.71 -3.06 9.37
C ILE A 93 6.21 -3.33 9.43
N PHE A 94 6.72 -4.28 8.64
CA PHE A 94 8.15 -4.59 8.55
C PHE A 94 8.99 -3.34 8.19
N LEU A 95 8.56 -2.60 7.18
CA LEU A 95 9.27 -1.39 6.76
C LEU A 95 9.21 -0.29 7.84
N HIS A 96 8.06 -0.09 8.47
CA HIS A 96 7.94 0.90 9.54
C HIS A 96 8.74 0.51 10.79
N ALA A 97 8.85 -0.78 11.12
CA ALA A 97 9.69 -1.27 12.20
C ALA A 97 11.18 -1.00 11.94
N GLY A 98 11.64 -1.17 10.70
CA GLY A 98 13.00 -0.81 10.27
C GLY A 98 13.30 0.68 10.45
N LEU A 99 12.36 1.55 10.08
CA LEU A 99 12.49 3.00 10.25
C LEU A 99 12.55 3.38 11.73
N LEU A 100 11.64 2.85 12.54
CA LEU A 100 11.57 3.13 13.98
C LEU A 100 12.87 2.74 14.68
N SER A 101 13.44 1.58 14.32
CA SER A 101 14.71 1.13 14.87
C SER A 101 15.88 2.02 14.44
N ASN A 102 15.96 2.40 13.16
CA ASN A 102 16.99 3.32 12.69
C ASN A 102 16.95 4.68 13.40
N ILE A 103 15.74 5.20 13.70
CA ILE A 103 15.56 6.41 14.49
C ILE A 103 16.03 6.19 15.93
N ARG A 104 15.62 5.08 16.58
CA ARG A 104 15.95 4.76 17.97
C ARG A 104 17.46 4.64 18.21
N TYR A 105 18.17 3.97 17.30
CA TYR A 105 19.60 3.72 17.43
C TYR A 105 20.48 4.72 16.66
N GLY A 106 19.88 5.73 16.01
CA GLY A 106 20.62 6.74 15.24
C GLY A 106 21.36 6.18 14.01
N TYR A 107 20.86 5.09 13.44
CA TYR A 107 21.44 4.47 12.25
C TYR A 107 20.83 5.04 10.96
N TYR A 108 21.68 5.27 9.96
CA TYR A 108 21.28 5.80 8.65
C TYR A 108 21.58 4.82 7.49
N SER A 109 21.99 3.59 7.83
CA SER A 109 22.33 2.55 6.86
C SER A 109 21.12 1.69 6.55
N ILE A 110 20.93 1.40 5.27
CA ILE A 110 19.91 0.47 4.76
C ILE A 110 20.21 -0.97 5.20
N PHE A 111 21.47 -1.35 5.36
CA PHE A 111 21.80 -2.70 5.84
C PHE A 111 21.31 -2.91 7.28
N LYS A 112 21.59 -1.93 8.16
CA LYS A 112 21.10 -1.95 9.55
C LYS A 112 19.58 -1.85 9.62
N TYR A 113 18.95 -1.13 8.70
CA TYR A 113 17.50 -1.05 8.59
C TYR A 113 16.87 -2.44 8.45
N PHE A 114 17.32 -3.26 7.49
CA PHE A 114 16.76 -4.59 7.27
C PHE A 114 17.13 -5.58 8.37
N GLN A 115 18.36 -5.51 8.90
CA GLN A 115 18.78 -6.34 10.03
C GLN A 115 17.90 -6.08 11.26
N ASN A 116 17.64 -4.81 11.57
CA ASN A 116 16.83 -4.43 12.70
C ASN A 116 15.34 -4.70 12.46
N ALA A 117 14.83 -4.43 11.25
CA ALA A 117 13.45 -4.76 10.89
C ALA A 117 13.18 -6.25 11.13
N ASN A 118 14.13 -7.13 10.79
CA ASN A 118 14.03 -8.56 11.02
C ASN A 118 13.89 -8.89 12.52
N ILE A 119 14.70 -8.29 13.39
CA ILE A 119 14.68 -8.51 14.86
C ILE A 119 13.35 -8.05 15.49
N PHE A 120 12.73 -6.98 14.97
CA PHE A 120 11.49 -6.44 15.53
C PHE A 120 10.23 -7.04 14.92
N PHE A 121 10.34 -7.75 13.79
CA PHE A 121 9.20 -8.26 13.04
C PHE A 121 9.06 -9.79 13.13
N PHE A 122 10.16 -10.53 13.27
CA PHE A 122 10.19 -11.98 13.50
C PHE A 122 10.62 -12.29 14.92
#